data_AF-A0A534Q3X2-F1
#
_entry.id   AF-A0A534Q3X2-F1
#
_cell.length_a   1.000
_cell.length_b   1.000
_cell.length_c   1.000
_cell.angle_alpha   90.00
_cell.angle_beta   90.00
_cell.angle_gamma   90.00
#
_symmetry.space_group_name_H-M   'P 1'
#
loop_
_entity.id
_entity.type
_entity.pdbx_description
1 polymer ?
#
loop_
_entity_poly.entity_id
_entity_poly.type
_entity_poly.pdbx_seq_one_letter_code
_entity_poly.pdbx_strand_id
1 'polypeptide(L)'
;MAALVSYATGEAERAIDWYYWKRRRTQGWGRGLRLGAILASSAAGVTPLLSELSLQNGRSAIEPLWAALFLALAGILVLLDRFWGCTSAWVRYMHAAQEITAALDAFRLECERHKLLWDGMDVDVEQAQATIDACQSFLSHVRSVVRTETDTWGTEFHKILEQIESATRARPTPLPP
;
A
#
# COMPACT_ATOMS: atom_id res chain seq x y z
N MET A 1 6.35 -34.46 10.90
CA MET A 1 7.27 -33.34 10.55
C MET A 1 6.94 -32.70 9.21
N ALA A 2 6.86 -33.46 8.10
CA ALA A 2 6.55 -32.90 6.77
C ALA A 2 5.26 -32.06 6.72
N ALA A 3 4.18 -32.50 7.39
CA ALA A 3 2.92 -31.75 7.44
C ALA A 3 3.07 -30.37 8.12
N LEU A 4 3.83 -30.27 9.21
CA LEU A 4 4.06 -29.00 9.91
C LEU A 4 4.88 -28.02 9.07
N VAL A 5 5.95 -28.52 8.42
CA VAL A 5 6.76 -27.72 7.50
C VAL A 5 5.91 -27.22 6.34
N SER A 6 5.07 -28.09 5.74
CA SER A 6 4.17 -27.69 4.64
C SER A 6 3.12 -26.66 5.06
N TYR A 7 2.61 -26.77 6.29
CA TYR A 7 1.70 -25.78 6.85
C TYR A 7 2.40 -24.43 7.04
N ALA A 8 3.61 -24.44 7.58
CA ALA A 8 4.40 -23.24 7.81
C ALA A 8 4.75 -22.53 6.50
N THR A 9 5.23 -23.25 5.49
CA THR A 9 5.51 -22.69 4.17
C THR A 9 4.23 -22.17 3.50
N GLY A 10 3.13 -22.91 3.58
CA GLY A 10 1.86 -22.52 2.98
C GLY A 10 1.21 -21.30 3.64
N GLU A 11 1.43 -21.04 4.93
CA GLU A 11 1.01 -19.79 5.57
C GLU A 11 1.82 -18.60 5.07
N ALA A 12 3.14 -18.75 4.94
CA ALA A 12 4.01 -17.69 4.42
C ALA A 12 3.72 -17.36 2.95
N GLU A 13 3.55 -18.38 2.10
CA GLU A 13 3.18 -18.22 0.69
C GLU A 13 1.85 -17.46 0.53
N ARG A 14 0.82 -17.85 1.32
CA ARG A 14 -0.46 -17.12 1.32
C ARG A 14 -0.31 -15.66 1.73
N ALA A 15 0.53 -15.37 2.72
CA ALA A 15 0.81 -14.00 3.12
C ALA A 15 1.51 -13.21 2.00
N ILE A 16 2.54 -13.79 1.39
CA ILE A 16 3.27 -13.20 0.26
C ILE A 16 2.32 -12.90 -0.92
N ASP A 17 1.50 -13.87 -1.31
CA ASP A 17 0.54 -13.72 -2.41
C ASP A 17 -0.48 -12.63 -2.12
N TRP A 18 -0.98 -12.57 -0.88
CA TRP A 18 -1.88 -11.52 -0.45
C TRP A 18 -1.24 -10.13 -0.57
N TYR A 19 0.00 -9.97 -0.10
CA TYR A 19 0.72 -8.69 -0.20
C TYR A 19 0.98 -8.30 -1.66
N TYR A 20 1.39 -9.23 -2.53
CA TYR A 20 1.59 -8.93 -3.95
C TYR A 20 0.30 -8.60 -4.69
N TRP A 21 -0.79 -9.31 -4.41
CA TRP A 21 -2.10 -9.00 -4.96
C TRP A 21 -2.57 -7.61 -4.53
N LYS A 22 -2.44 -7.30 -3.22
CA LYS A 22 -2.86 -6.01 -2.67
C LYS A 22 -2.04 -4.85 -3.23
N ARG A 23 -0.71 -5.04 -3.37
CA ARG A 23 0.19 -4.11 -4.05
C ARG A 23 -0.28 -3.79 -5.47
N ARG A 24 -0.59 -4.80 -6.30
CA ARG A 24 -1.00 -4.56 -7.69
C ARG A 24 -2.27 -3.71 -7.76
N ARG A 25 -3.23 -3.96 -6.87
CA ARG A 25 -4.44 -3.15 -6.78
C ARG A 25 -4.12 -1.73 -6.34
N THR A 26 -3.46 -1.51 -5.21
CA THR A 26 -3.18 -0.15 -4.72
C THR A 26 -2.33 0.66 -5.69
N GLN A 27 -1.37 0.03 -6.37
CA GLN A 27 -0.56 0.67 -7.40
C GLN A 27 -1.39 1.11 -8.62
N GLY A 28 -2.33 0.28 -9.08
CA GLY A 28 -3.23 0.62 -10.18
C GLY A 28 -4.13 1.81 -9.85
N TRP A 29 -4.74 1.78 -8.66
CA TRP A 29 -5.61 2.86 -8.17
C TRP A 29 -4.85 4.18 -8.01
N GLY A 30 -3.67 4.18 -7.39
CA GLY A 30 -2.85 5.39 -7.23
C GLY A 30 -2.39 5.98 -8.57
N ARG A 31 -2.02 5.15 -9.54
CA ARG A 31 -1.69 5.61 -10.91
C ARG A 31 -2.89 6.25 -11.59
N GLY A 32 -4.08 5.65 -11.46
CA GLY A 32 -5.32 6.20 -12.02
C GLY A 32 -5.66 7.57 -11.44
N LEU A 33 -5.58 7.72 -10.11
CA LEU A 33 -5.84 8.99 -9.42
C LEU A 33 -4.84 10.08 -9.84
N ARG A 34 -3.55 9.76 -9.93
CA ARG A 34 -2.52 10.72 -10.40
C ARG A 34 -2.74 11.14 -11.85
N LEU A 35 -3.01 10.19 -12.75
CA LEU A 35 -3.29 10.53 -14.14
C LEU A 35 -4.55 11.40 -14.26
N GLY A 36 -5.60 11.09 -13.51
CA GLY A 36 -6.79 11.92 -13.43
C GLY A 36 -6.50 13.34 -12.93
N ALA A 37 -5.71 13.47 -11.86
CA ALA A 37 -5.33 14.77 -11.30
C ALA A 37 -4.50 15.60 -12.29
N ILE A 38 -3.56 14.98 -13.00
CA ILE A 38 -2.75 15.64 -14.04
C ILE A 38 -3.65 16.10 -15.18
N LEU A 39 -4.51 15.24 -15.71
CA LEU A 39 -5.43 15.58 -16.79
C LEU A 39 -6.40 16.70 -16.40
N ALA A 40 -6.97 16.65 -15.20
CA ALA A 40 -7.87 17.69 -14.69
C ALA A 40 -7.13 19.02 -14.48
N SER A 41 -5.91 18.99 -13.95
CA SER A 41 -5.08 20.20 -13.79
C SER A 41 -4.69 20.81 -15.14
N SER A 42 -4.31 19.96 -16.10
CA SER A 42 -4.00 20.40 -17.47
C SER A 42 -5.23 20.98 -18.15
N ALA A 43 -6.40 20.35 -18.02
CA ALA A 43 -7.66 20.86 -18.55
C ALA A 43 -7.98 22.23 -17.96
N ALA A 44 -7.89 22.38 -16.63
CA ALA A 44 -8.09 23.65 -15.93
C ALA A 44 -7.18 24.76 -16.48
N GLY A 45 -5.88 24.47 -16.69
CA GLY A 45 -4.92 25.42 -17.23
C GLY A 45 -5.13 25.80 -18.70
N VAL A 46 -5.71 24.91 -19.51
CA VAL A 46 -6.02 25.16 -20.94
C VAL A 46 -7.32 25.96 -21.12
N THR A 47 -8.28 25.82 -20.21
CA THR A 47 -9.57 26.56 -20.25
C THR A 47 -9.45 28.07 -20.48
N PRO A 48 -8.62 28.83 -19.72
CA PRO A 48 -8.49 30.27 -19.93
C PRO A 48 -7.93 30.62 -21.31
N LEU A 49 -6.98 29.84 -21.83
CA LEU A 49 -6.40 30.04 -23.16
C LEU A 49 -7.44 29.87 -24.28
N LEU A 50 -8.33 28.88 -24.15
CA LEU A 50 -9.43 28.68 -25.09
C LEU A 50 -10.47 29.81 -25.01
N SER A 51 -10.70 30.37 -23.81
CA SER A 51 -11.61 31.49 -23.64
C SER A 51 -11.10 32.75 -24.35
N GLU A 52 -9.79 33.05 -24.25
CA GLU A 52 -9.15 34.18 -24.95
C GLU A 52 -9.18 34.03 -26.47
N LEU A 53 -8.94 32.82 -26.99
CA LEU A 53 -9.04 32.51 -28.43
C LEU A 53 -10.49 32.60 -28.93
N SER A 54 -11.47 32.19 -28.12
CA SER A 54 -12.90 32.24 -28.48
C SER A 54 -13.48 33.66 -28.51
N LEU A 55 -12.97 34.54 -27.64
CA LEU A 55 -13.29 35.98 -27.64
C LEU A 55 -12.88 36.67 -28.94
N GLN A 56 -11.77 36.24 -29.57
CA GLN A 56 -11.37 36.76 -30.89
C GLN A 56 -12.34 36.36 -32.02
N ASN A 57 -13.11 35.28 -31.85
CA ASN A 57 -14.12 34.81 -32.79
C ASN A 57 -15.56 35.27 -32.45
N GLY A 58 -15.73 36.19 -31.49
CA GLY A 58 -17.03 36.83 -31.19
C GLY A 58 -18.06 35.95 -30.48
N ARG A 59 -17.67 34.77 -29.98
CA ARG A 59 -18.53 33.90 -29.16
C ARG A 59 -17.76 33.46 -27.92
N SER A 60 -18.15 33.99 -26.76
CA SER A 60 -17.67 33.49 -25.46
C SER A 60 -18.30 32.11 -25.23
N ALA A 61 -17.59 31.04 -25.60
CA ALA A 61 -18.15 29.69 -25.64
C ALA A 61 -17.96 28.90 -24.33
N ILE A 62 -17.15 29.39 -23.40
CA ILE A 62 -16.76 28.64 -22.20
C ILE A 62 -16.82 29.55 -20.98
N GLU A 63 -17.74 29.28 -20.05
CA GLU A 63 -17.81 30.01 -18.79
C GLU A 63 -16.58 29.72 -17.90
N PRO A 64 -16.02 30.74 -17.21
CA PRO A 64 -14.90 30.58 -16.28
C PRO A 64 -15.14 29.53 -15.18
N LEU A 65 -16.42 29.23 -14.91
CA LEU A 65 -16.86 28.23 -13.95
C LEU A 65 -16.30 26.83 -14.23
N TRP A 66 -16.13 26.47 -15.50
CA TRP A 66 -15.58 25.16 -15.89
C TRP A 66 -14.12 24.98 -15.47
N ALA A 67 -13.32 26.06 -15.54
CA ALA A 67 -11.93 26.02 -15.08
C ALA A 67 -11.85 25.77 -13.57
N ALA A 68 -12.73 26.43 -12.79
CA ALA A 68 -12.83 26.22 -11.35
C ALA A 68 -13.29 24.79 -11.00
N LEU A 69 -14.22 24.22 -11.76
CA LEU A 69 -14.67 22.83 -11.57
C LEU A 69 -13.56 21.82 -11.86
N PHE A 70 -12.80 21.99 -12.95
CA PHE A 70 -11.67 21.10 -13.25
C PHE A 70 -10.55 21.20 -12.21
N LEU A 71 -10.28 22.41 -11.71
CA LEU A 71 -9.30 22.62 -10.64
C LEU A 71 -9.75 21.99 -9.31
N ALA A 72 -11.02 22.14 -8.96
CA ALA A 72 -11.61 21.50 -7.78
C ALA A 72 -11.55 19.98 -7.89
N LEU A 73 -11.87 19.42 -9.06
CA LEU A 73 -11.76 17.98 -9.32
C LEU A 73 -10.32 17.48 -9.20
N ALA A 74 -9.35 18.22 -9.75
CA ALA A 74 -7.93 17.90 -9.60
C ALA A 74 -7.51 17.88 -8.12
N GLY A 75 -7.93 18.88 -7.34
CA GLY A 75 -7.68 18.95 -5.90
C GLY A 75 -8.28 17.75 -5.15
N ILE A 76 -9.53 17.38 -5.47
CA ILE A 76 -10.19 16.20 -4.88
C ILE A 76 -9.41 14.94 -5.23
N LEU A 77 -8.99 14.74 -6.49
CA LEU A 77 -8.23 13.56 -6.90
C LEU A 77 -6.88 13.44 -6.17
N VAL A 78 -6.18 14.56 -5.96
CA VAL A 78 -4.93 14.59 -5.19
C VAL A 78 -5.17 14.29 -3.71
N LEU A 79 -6.22 14.86 -3.12
CA LEU A 79 -6.60 14.58 -1.73
C LEU A 79 -6.99 13.12 -1.54
N LEU A 80 -7.69 12.52 -2.49
CA LEU A 80 -8.03 11.11 -2.49
C LEU A 80 -6.78 10.23 -2.61
N ASP A 81 -5.83 10.55 -3.51
CA ASP A 81 -4.55 9.81 -3.60
C ASP A 81 -3.76 9.87 -2.29
N ARG A 82 -3.75 11.03 -1.64
CA ARG A 82 -3.10 11.23 -0.34
C ARG A 82 -3.82 10.49 0.79
N PHE A 83 -5.15 10.58 0.85
CA PHE A 83 -5.97 10.00 1.91
C PHE A 83 -5.92 8.47 1.89
N TRP A 84 -5.99 7.85 0.70
CA TRP A 84 -5.83 6.41 0.60
C TRP A 84 -4.39 5.94 0.75
N GLY A 85 -3.41 6.85 0.75
CA GLY A 85 -2.00 6.50 0.86
C GLY A 85 -1.56 5.52 -0.23
N CYS A 86 -2.25 5.49 -1.37
CA CYS A 86 -2.06 4.49 -2.42
C CYS A 86 -0.59 4.40 -2.85
N THR A 87 0.10 5.55 -2.85
CA THR A 87 1.50 5.66 -3.25
C THR A 87 2.49 5.19 -2.17
N SER A 88 2.21 5.32 -0.87
CA SER A 88 3.10 4.79 0.19
C SER A 88 2.79 3.33 0.53
N ALA A 89 1.52 2.94 0.43
CA ALA A 89 1.03 1.60 0.76
C ALA A 89 1.66 0.51 -0.12
N TRP A 90 1.81 0.74 -1.44
CA TRP A 90 2.38 -0.28 -2.32
C TRP A 90 3.85 -0.58 -2.02
N VAL A 91 4.63 0.42 -1.60
CA VAL A 91 6.04 0.26 -1.21
C VAL A 91 6.13 -0.56 0.08
N ARG A 92 5.31 -0.23 1.07
CA ARG A 92 5.23 -0.99 2.33
C ARG A 92 4.83 -2.44 2.11
N TYR A 93 3.82 -2.70 1.27
CA TYR A 93 3.43 -4.06 0.91
C TYR A 93 4.55 -4.82 0.19
N MET A 94 5.37 -4.13 -0.61
CA MET A 94 6.55 -4.74 -1.21
C MET A 94 7.57 -5.14 -0.15
N HIS A 95 7.90 -4.25 0.79
CA HIS A 95 8.86 -4.55 1.85
C HIS A 95 8.42 -5.74 2.70
N ALA A 96 7.15 -5.76 3.13
CA ALA A 96 6.61 -6.89 3.90
C ALA A 96 6.67 -8.21 3.09
N ALA A 97 6.30 -8.19 1.81
CA ALA A 97 6.40 -9.38 0.96
C ALA A 97 7.85 -9.86 0.80
N GLN A 98 8.80 -8.94 0.61
CA GLN A 98 10.22 -9.26 0.47
C GLN A 98 10.81 -9.84 1.77
N GLU A 99 10.44 -9.29 2.91
CA GLU A 99 10.87 -9.77 4.23
C GLU A 99 10.36 -11.20 4.48
N ILE A 100 9.07 -11.46 4.24
CA ILE A 100 8.49 -12.79 4.38
C ILE A 100 9.10 -13.78 3.37
N THR A 101 9.39 -13.34 2.14
CA THR A 101 10.05 -14.17 1.13
C THR A 101 11.46 -14.56 1.56
N ALA A 102 12.26 -13.61 2.04
CA ALA A 102 13.60 -13.89 2.54
C ALA A 102 13.58 -14.86 3.74
N ALA A 103 12.63 -14.68 4.64
CA ALA A 103 12.43 -15.60 5.77
C ALA A 103 12.02 -17.00 5.30
N LEU A 104 11.14 -17.11 4.30
CA LEU A 104 10.70 -18.39 3.74
C LEU A 104 11.86 -19.13 3.06
N ASP A 105 12.69 -18.43 2.30
CA ASP A 105 13.86 -19.02 1.64
C ASP A 105 14.88 -19.52 2.68
N ALA A 106 15.15 -18.73 3.72
CA ALA A 106 16.01 -19.16 4.83
C ALA A 106 15.44 -20.40 5.54
N PHE A 107 14.13 -20.41 5.83
CA PHE A 107 13.47 -21.56 6.47
C PHE A 107 13.50 -22.82 5.61
N ARG A 108 13.32 -22.69 4.29
CA ARG A 108 13.41 -23.83 3.35
C ARG A 108 14.82 -24.42 3.30
N LEU A 109 15.85 -23.57 3.20
CA LEU A 109 17.25 -24.01 3.26
C LEU A 109 17.57 -24.73 4.57
N GLU A 110 17.06 -24.20 5.67
CA GLU A 110 17.21 -24.80 6.99
C GLU A 110 16.50 -26.16 7.10
N CYS A 111 15.31 -26.30 6.50
CA CYS A 111 14.62 -27.58 6.43
C CYS A 111 15.39 -28.61 5.59
N GLU A 112 15.94 -28.22 4.44
CA GLU A 112 16.76 -29.12 3.61
C GLU A 112 18.04 -29.55 4.34
N ARG A 113 18.67 -28.63 5.08
CA ARG A 113 19.82 -28.94 5.94
C ARG A 113 19.48 -30.03 6.97
N HIS A 114 18.33 -29.92 7.64
CA HIS A 114 17.88 -30.93 8.60
C HIS A 114 17.55 -32.27 7.95
N LYS A 115 16.94 -32.28 6.75
CA LYS A 115 16.63 -33.52 6.02
C LYS A 115 17.89 -34.32 5.67
N LEU A 116 18.97 -33.65 5.28
CA LEU A 116 20.26 -34.32 4.99
C LEU A 116 20.84 -35.03 6.22
N LEU A 117 20.51 -34.57 7.43
CA LEU A 117 20.94 -35.20 8.68
C LEU A 117 20.06 -36.39 9.10
N TRP A 118 18.87 -36.55 8.50
CA TRP A 118 17.91 -37.62 8.81
C TRP A 118 18.13 -38.89 7.99
N ASP A 119 18.89 -38.84 6.89
CA ASP A 119 19.09 -39.98 5.97
C ASP A 119 20.05 -41.08 6.52
N GLY A 120 20.16 -41.19 7.85
CA GLY A 120 21.09 -42.10 8.52
C GLY A 120 20.61 -42.78 9.81
N MET A 121 19.66 -42.23 10.56
CA MET A 121 19.16 -42.81 11.84
C MET A 121 17.73 -42.34 12.15
N ASP A 122 17.02 -43.10 12.99
CA ASP A 122 15.72 -42.72 13.57
C ASP A 122 15.74 -41.25 14.04
N VAL A 123 14.73 -40.47 13.65
CA VAL A 123 14.60 -39.07 14.06
C VAL A 123 14.52 -39.03 15.59
N ASP A 124 15.57 -38.53 16.21
CA ASP A 124 15.61 -38.38 17.66
C ASP A 124 14.62 -37.31 18.11
N VAL A 125 14.15 -37.42 19.35
CA VAL A 125 13.22 -36.47 19.97
C VAL A 125 13.80 -35.06 19.94
N GLU A 126 15.11 -34.92 20.11
CA GLU A 126 15.82 -33.62 20.03
C GLU A 126 15.69 -32.99 18.63
N GLN A 127 15.87 -33.78 17.57
CA GLN A 127 15.73 -33.30 16.19
C GLN A 127 14.28 -32.92 15.85
N ALA A 128 13.33 -33.67 16.38
CA ALA A 128 11.91 -33.35 16.24
C ALA A 128 11.56 -32.03 16.95
N GLN A 129 12.08 -31.82 18.17
CA GLN A 129 11.89 -30.56 18.93
C GLN A 129 12.52 -29.37 18.21
N ALA A 130 13.77 -29.49 17.75
CA ALA A 130 14.45 -28.42 17.01
C ALA A 130 13.67 -27.96 15.77
N THR A 131 13.06 -28.91 15.06
CA THR A 131 12.26 -28.59 13.87
C THR A 131 10.93 -27.93 14.25
N ILE A 132 10.29 -28.34 15.35
CA ILE A 132 9.08 -27.68 15.87
C ILE A 132 9.39 -26.23 16.25
N ASP A 133 10.49 -26.00 16.96
CA ASP A 133 10.92 -24.68 17.38
C ASP A 133 11.27 -23.78 16.18
N ALA A 134 11.93 -24.34 15.16
CA ALA A 134 12.18 -23.65 13.90
C ALA A 134 10.87 -23.24 13.21
N CYS A 135 9.87 -24.12 13.15
CA CYS A 135 8.55 -23.80 12.60
C CYS A 135 7.84 -22.70 13.40
N GLN A 136 7.90 -22.77 14.73
CA GLN A 136 7.29 -21.78 15.61
C GLN A 136 7.94 -20.39 15.46
N SER A 137 9.27 -20.34 15.44
CA SER A 137 10.05 -19.12 15.25
C SER A 137 9.79 -18.51 13.87
N PHE A 138 9.73 -19.33 12.82
CA PHE A 138 9.40 -18.85 11.49
C PHE A 138 7.99 -18.26 11.41
N LEU A 139 6.98 -18.98 11.93
CA LEU A 139 5.59 -18.50 11.94
C LEU A 139 5.41 -17.25 12.80
N SER A 140 6.11 -17.16 13.94
CA SER A 140 6.07 -15.95 14.77
C SER A 140 6.68 -14.76 14.04
N HIS A 141 7.77 -14.97 13.31
CA HIS A 141 8.39 -13.93 12.50
C HIS A 141 7.45 -13.45 11.39
N VAL A 142 6.85 -14.34 10.60
CA VAL A 142 5.86 -13.98 9.57
C VAL A 142 4.71 -13.16 10.17
N ARG A 143 4.16 -13.60 11.30
CA ARG A 143 3.09 -12.86 12.00
C ARG A 143 3.55 -11.51 12.53
N SER A 144 4.81 -11.39 12.94
CA SER A 144 5.40 -10.14 13.41
C SER A 144 5.51 -9.11 12.30
N VAL A 145 5.85 -9.52 11.07
CA VAL A 145 5.86 -8.64 9.89
C VAL A 145 4.45 -8.10 9.63
N VAL A 146 3.45 -8.99 9.61
CA VAL A 146 2.04 -8.61 9.43
C VAL A 146 1.56 -7.65 10.51
N ARG A 147 1.91 -7.93 11.78
CA ARG A 147 1.53 -7.09 12.92
C ARG A 147 2.19 -5.71 12.83
N THR A 148 3.49 -5.65 12.55
CA THR A 148 4.24 -4.39 12.42
C THR A 148 3.66 -3.52 11.30
N GLU A 149 3.30 -4.13 10.18
CA GLU A 149 2.63 -3.44 9.08
C GLU A 149 1.26 -2.90 9.50
N THR A 150 0.48 -3.68 10.24
CA THR A 150 -0.83 -3.28 10.77
C THR A 150 -0.71 -2.10 11.75
N ASP A 151 0.26 -2.15 12.67
CA ASP A 151 0.53 -1.10 13.65
C ASP A 151 1.00 0.19 12.94
N THR A 152 1.88 0.05 11.95
CA THR A 152 2.32 1.17 11.09
C THR A 152 1.14 1.79 10.35
N TRP A 153 0.23 0.97 9.81
CA TRP A 153 -0.99 1.47 9.16
C TRP A 153 -1.90 2.22 10.14
N GLY A 154 -2.09 1.69 11.34
CA GLY A 154 -2.87 2.34 12.39
C GLY A 154 -2.30 3.72 12.77
N THR A 155 -0.99 3.83 12.95
CA THR A 155 -0.35 5.11 13.29
C THR A 155 -0.41 6.14 12.16
N GLU A 156 -0.20 5.73 10.90
CA GLU A 156 -0.35 6.63 9.75
C GLU A 156 -1.80 7.13 9.62
N PHE A 157 -2.77 6.25 9.84
CA PHE A 157 -4.19 6.62 9.79
C PHE A 157 -4.54 7.69 10.85
N HIS A 158 -4.08 7.54 12.09
CA HIS A 158 -4.29 8.54 13.14
C HIS A 158 -3.65 9.89 12.77
N LYS A 159 -2.43 9.89 12.25
CA LYS A 159 -1.76 11.12 11.78
C LYS A 159 -2.53 11.84 10.68
N ILE A 160 -3.13 11.10 9.75
CA ILE A 160 -3.97 11.69 8.68
C ILE A 160 -5.22 12.34 9.27
N LEU A 161 -5.87 11.71 10.26
CA LEU A 161 -7.03 12.28 10.93
C LEU A 161 -6.69 13.58 11.66
N GLU A 162 -5.57 13.62 12.40
CA GLU A 162 -5.11 14.84 13.09
C GLU A 162 -4.82 16.00 12.11
N GLN A 163 -4.22 15.70 10.95
CA GLN A 163 -3.98 16.70 9.89
C GLN A 163 -5.29 17.26 9.32
N ILE A 164 -6.32 16.42 9.14
CA ILE A 164 -7.63 16.87 8.66
C ILE A 164 -8.33 17.73 9.72
N GLU A 165 -8.29 17.34 10.98
CA GLU A 165 -8.91 18.10 12.07
C GLU A 165 -8.26 19.48 12.23
N SER A 166 -6.92 19.55 12.21
CA SER A 166 -6.19 20.81 12.30
C SER A 166 -6.45 21.73 11.10
N ALA A 167 -6.52 21.20 9.88
CA ALA A 167 -6.88 21.97 8.69
C ALA A 167 -8.31 22.53 8.76
N THR A 168 -9.24 21.78 9.37
CA THR A 168 -10.63 22.22 9.57
C THR A 168 -10.73 23.31 10.64
N ARG A 169 -9.95 23.19 11.72
CA ARG A 169 -9.91 24.15 12.83
C ARG A 169 -9.22 25.46 12.47
N ALA A 170 -8.23 25.42 11.57
CA ALA A 170 -7.45 26.59 11.15
C ALA A 170 -8.14 27.51 10.13
N ARG A 171 -9.38 27.19 9.69
CA ARG A 171 -10.19 28.08 8.83
C ARG A 171 -11.09 28.95 9.71
N PRO A 172 -10.76 30.23 9.99
CA PRO A 172 -11.69 31.13 10.64
C PRO A 172 -12.76 31.47 9.60
N THR A 173 -14.03 31.20 9.88
CA THR A 173 -15.15 31.79 9.15
C THR A 173 -15.11 33.31 9.32
N PRO A 174 -14.83 34.13 8.29
CA PRO A 174 -15.22 35.53 8.33
C PRO A 174 -16.72 35.54 8.02
N LEU A 175 -17.53 35.88 9.02
CA LEU A 175 -18.92 36.24 8.76
C LEU A 175 -18.91 37.48 7.84
N PRO A 176 -19.68 37.49 6.74
CA PRO A 176 -19.87 38.73 5.98
C PRO A 176 -20.60 39.77 6.86
N PRO A 177 -20.35 41.07 6.63
CA PRO A 177 -20.95 42.16 7.40
C PRO A 177 -22.47 42.26 7.21
#